data_AF-A0A1G7YEN1-F1
#
_entry.id   AF-A0A1G7YEN1-F1
#
_cell.length_a   1.000
_cell.length_b   1.000
_cell.length_c   1.000
_cell.angle_alpha   90.00
_cell.angle_beta   90.00
_cell.angle_gamma   90.00
#
_symmetry.space_group_name_H-M   'P 1'
#
loop_
_entity.id
_entity.type
_entity.pdbx_description
1 polymer ?
#
loop_
_entity_poly.entity_id
_entity_poly.type
_entity_poly.pdbx_seq_one_letter_code
_entity_poly.pdbx_strand_id
1 'polypeptide(L)' 'MILDEFRSAMDRRTENFALNCIPKIKQETAVFFIIHRLNIVPKIADRVSVLEHKSGTHQELLETSNFYSLYWKEILPVD' A
#
# COMPACT_ATOMS: atom_id res chain seq x y z
N MET A 1 -13.52 -0.58 7.58
CA MET A 1 -13.09 -1.96 7.22
C MET A 1 -11.60 -2.11 7.51
N ILE A 2 -11.17 -3.19 8.14
CA ILE A 2 -9.75 -3.49 8.38
C ILE A 2 -9.42 -4.77 7.62
N LEU A 3 -8.41 -4.72 6.76
CA LEU A 3 -7.94 -5.84 5.95
C LEU A 3 -6.49 -6.13 6.33
N ASP A 4 -6.27 -7.28 6.94
CA ASP A 4 -4.94 -7.81 7.18
C ASP A 4 -4.66 -8.91 6.17
N GLU A 5 -3.55 -8.76 5.45
CA GLU A 5 -3.00 -9.78 4.55
C GLU A 5 -4.02 -10.57 3.69
N PHE A 6 -5.04 -9.89 3.13
CA PHE A 6 -6.19 -10.52 2.45
C PHE A 6 -5.84 -11.31 1.16
N ARG A 7 -4.55 -11.44 0.84
CA ARG A 7 -4.01 -11.99 -0.41
C ARG A 7 -3.32 -13.32 -0.27
N SER A 8 -2.95 -13.74 0.95
CA SER A 8 -2.20 -14.99 1.16
C SER A 8 -2.90 -16.22 0.57
N ALA A 9 -4.24 -16.18 0.48
CA ALA A 9 -5.07 -17.23 -0.10
C ALA A 9 -5.64 -16.93 -1.50
N MET A 10 -5.36 -15.77 -2.11
CA MET A 10 -5.97 -15.36 -3.39
C MET A 10 -5.03 -15.58 -4.58
N ASP A 11 -5.57 -16.11 -5.68
CA ASP A 11 -4.86 -16.12 -6.95
C ASP A 11 -4.80 -14.71 -7.58
N ARG A 12 -3.86 -14.50 -8.49
CA ARG A 12 -3.58 -13.18 -9.10
C ARG A 12 -4.79 -12.56 -9.81
N ARG A 13 -5.74 -13.35 -10.35
CA ARG A 13 -6.96 -12.80 -10.98
C ARG A 13 -7.94 -12.32 -9.93
N THR A 14 -8.16 -13.13 -8.89
CA THR A 14 -9.02 -12.77 -7.76
C THR A 14 -8.48 -11.55 -7.01
N GLU A 15 -7.17 -11.47 -6.83
CA GLU A 15 -6.50 -10.31 -6.24
C GLU A 15 -6.79 -9.03 -7.04
N ASN A 16 -6.58 -9.05 -8.37
CA ASN A 16 -6.86 -7.90 -9.23
C ASN A 16 -8.35 -7.51 -9.21
N PHE A 17 -9.25 -8.48 -9.17
CA PHE A 17 -10.68 -8.21 -9.05
C PHE A 17 -11.00 -7.50 -7.73
N ALA A 18 -10.54 -8.03 -6.60
CA ALA A 18 -10.74 -7.42 -5.29
C ALA A 18 -10.15 -5.99 -5.24
N LEU A 19 -8.97 -5.81 -5.82
CA LEU A 19 -8.32 -4.50 -5.93
C LEU A 19 -9.14 -3.47 -6.70
N ASN A 20 -9.82 -3.88 -7.76
CA ASN A 20 -10.70 -3.01 -8.54
C ASN A 20 -12.00 -2.67 -7.81
N CYS A 21 -12.41 -3.48 -6.82
CA CYS A 21 -13.58 -3.20 -5.98
C CYS A 21 -13.27 -2.19 -4.87
N ILE A 22 -12.04 -2.18 -4.34
CA ILE A 22 -11.64 -1.33 -3.21
C ILE A 22 -11.90 0.17 -3.47
N PRO A 23 -11.58 0.75 -4.64
CA PRO A 23 -11.91 2.14 -4.98
C PRO A 23 -13.40 2.47 -4.91
N LYS A 24 -14.28 1.49 -5.16
CA LYS A 24 -15.73 1.69 -5.10
C LYS A 24 -16.21 1.72 -3.66
N ILE A 25 -15.66 0.84 -2.81
CA ILE A 25 -16.02 0.71 -1.39
C ILE A 25 -15.50 1.92 -0.58
N LYS A 26 -14.31 2.43 -0.92
CA LYS A 26 -13.67 3.51 -0.17
C LYS A 26 -14.38 4.87 -0.25
N GLN A 27 -15.34 5.03 -1.18
CA GLN A 27 -16.12 6.27 -1.31
C GLN A 27 -17.02 6.53 -0.10
N GLU A 28 -17.50 5.46 0.54
CA GLU A 28 -18.47 5.55 1.65
C GLU A 28 -17.91 4.99 2.96
N THR A 29 -16.74 4.35 2.94
CA THR A 29 -16.19 3.67 4.11
C THR A 29 -14.67 3.79 4.17
N ALA A 30 -14.15 4.20 5.33
CA ALA A 30 -12.72 4.17 5.58
C ALA A 30 -12.20 2.72 5.58
N VAL A 31 -11.12 2.48 4.83
CA VAL A 31 -10.46 1.18 4.72
C VAL A 31 -9.05 1.28 5.26
N PHE A 32 -8.73 0.46 6.25
CA PHE A 32 -7.39 0.30 6.80
C PHE A 32 -6.77 -1.00 6.30
N PHE A 33 -5.54 -0.91 5.80
CA PHE A 33 -4.76 -2.04 5.34
C PHE A 33 -3.56 -2.25 6.26
N ILE A 34 -3.32 -3.49 6.68
CA ILE A 34 -2.06 -3.93 7.25
C ILE A 34 -1.39 -4.81 6.17
N ILE A 35 -0.24 -4.37 5.69
CA ILE A 35 0.39 -4.95 4.49
C ILE A 35 1.89 -5.06 4.66
N HIS A 36 2.41 -6.26 4.42
CA HIS A 36 3.85 -6.53 4.35
C HIS A 36 4.41 -6.37 2.91
N ARG A 37 3.54 -6.34 1.88
CA ARG A 37 3.93 -6.12 0.47
C ARG A 37 3.67 -4.68 0.05
N LEU A 38 4.73 -3.87 0.02
CA LEU A 38 4.61 -2.44 -0.24
C LEU A 38 4.37 -2.11 -1.72
N ASN A 39 4.62 -3.04 -2.65
CA ASN A 39 4.50 -2.83 -4.11
C ASN A 39 3.09 -2.41 -4.58
N ILE A 40 2.05 -2.72 -3.81
CA ILE A 40 0.68 -2.36 -4.14
C ILE A 40 0.22 -1.07 -3.45
N VAL A 41 0.91 -0.61 -2.42
CA VAL A 41 0.57 0.60 -1.65
C VAL A 41 0.22 1.78 -2.57
N PRO A 42 0.99 2.09 -3.64
CA PRO A 42 0.71 3.23 -4.51
C PRO A 42 -0.62 3.12 -5.29
N LYS A 43 -1.18 1.92 -5.42
CA LYS A 43 -2.42 1.66 -6.18
C LYS A 43 -3.67 1.72 -5.33
N ILE A 44 -3.56 1.53 -4.01
CA ILE A 44 -4.72 1.32 -3.14
C ILE A 44 -4.81 2.29 -1.97
N ALA A 45 -3.69 2.85 -1.53
CA ALA A 45 -3.62 3.66 -0.33
C ALA A 45 -3.56 5.14 -0.70
N ASP A 46 -4.50 5.91 -0.16
CA ASP A 46 -4.47 7.37 -0.26
C ASP A 46 -3.42 7.98 0.70
N ARG A 47 -3.22 7.34 1.86
CA ARG A 47 -2.16 7.66 2.83
C ARG A 47 -1.55 6.39 3.39
N VAL A 48 -0.29 6.48 3.78
CA VAL A 48 0.54 5.39 4.29
C VAL A 48 1.09 5.84 5.64
N SER A 49 1.06 4.94 6.62
CA SER A 49 1.71 5.14 7.92
C SER A 49 2.75 4.04 8.11
N VAL A 50 3.97 4.45 8.45
CA VAL A 50 5.10 3.58 8.75
C VAL A 50 5.26 3.52 10.27
N LEU A 51 5.62 2.36 10.80
CA LEU A 51 5.72 2.10 12.25
C LEU A 51 6.64 3.08 13.01
N GLU A 52 7.53 3.80 12.32
CA GLU A 52 8.40 4.85 12.88
C GLU A 52 7.74 6.24 13.00
N HIS A 53 6.41 6.32 13.19
CA HIS A 53 5.65 7.57 13.32
C HIS A 53 5.72 8.51 12.09
N LYS A 54 6.01 7.97 10.91
CA LYS A 54 5.98 8.73 9.65
C LYS A 54 4.71 8.36 8.88
N SER A 55 3.94 9.37 8.50
CA SER A 55 2.75 9.19 7.68
C SER A 55 2.67 10.22 6.57
N GLY A 56 2.22 9.82 5.40
CA GLY A 56 2.10 10.68 4.24
C GLY A 56 1.53 9.95 3.04
N THR A 57 1.41 10.64 1.92
CA THR A 57 1.18 10.02 0.62
C THR A 57 2.41 9.23 0.19
N HIS A 58 2.26 8.41 -0.86
CA HIS A 58 3.38 7.70 -1.47
C HIS A 58 4.53 8.66 -1.82
N GLN A 59 4.22 9.80 -2.45
CA GLN A 59 5.22 10.79 -2.85
C GLN A 59 5.92 11.45 -1.65
N GLU A 60 5.16 11.92 -0.67
CA GLU A 60 5.72 12.54 0.55
C GLU A 60 6.67 11.59 1.31
N LEU A 61 6.35 10.29 1.33
CA LEU A 61 7.21 9.29 1.96
C LEU A 61 8.45 8.94 1.12
N LEU A 62 8.43 9.13 -0.20
CA LEU A 62 9.63 8.92 -1.03
C LEU A 62 10.63 10.08 -0.91
N GLU A 63 10.16 11.29 -0.64
CA GLU A 63 10.99 12.50 -0.50
C GLU A 63 11.80 12.54 0.81
N THR A 64 11.37 11.78 1.82
CA THR A 64 12.02 11.76 3.14
C THR A 64 12.81 10.47 3.35
N SER A 65 13.93 10.55 4.08
CA SER A 65 14.67 9.34 4.47
C SER A 65 13.91 8.58 5.56
N ASN A 66 13.32 7.45 5.18
CA ASN A 66 12.55 6.56 6.05
C ASN A 66 12.53 5.12 5.48
N PHE A 67 12.03 4.16 6.27
CA PHE A 67 11.91 2.75 5.86
C PHE A 67 11.19 2.55 4.51
N TYR A 68 10.12 3.30 4.26
CA TYR A 68 9.38 3.23 3.00
C TYR A 68 10.22 3.68 1.81
N SER A 69 10.90 4.83 1.93
CA SER A 69 11.82 5.32 0.88
C SER A 69 12.98 4.37 0.62
N LEU A 70 13.52 3.72 1.66
CA LEU A 70 14.64 2.77 1.56
C LEU A 70 14.21 1.53 0.79
N TYR A 71 13.06 0.94 1.15
CA TYR A 71 12.48 -0.19 0.44
C TYR A 71 12.33 0.09 -1.07
N TRP A 72 11.80 1.25 -1.44
CA TRP A 72 11.62 1.59 -2.86
C TRP A 72 12.95 1.85 -3.58
N LYS A 73 13.96 2.42 -2.90
CA LYS A 73 15.29 2.60 -3.48
C LYS A 73 16.01 1.27 -3.74
N GLU A 74 15.81 0.25 -2.92
CA GLU A 74 16.40 -1.08 -3.12
C GLU A 74 15.80 -1.86 -4.30
N ILE A 75 14.55 -1.55 -4.66
CA ILE A 75 13.79 -2.29 -5.68
C ILE A 75 13.77 -1.56 -7.02
N LEU A 76 13.96 -0.25 -7.02
CA LEU A 76 14.15 0.51 -8.25
C LEU A 76 15.51 0.12 -8.85
N PRO A 77 15.57 -0.22 -10.16
CA PRO A 77 16.84 -0.48 -10.81
C PRO A 77 17.73 0.77 -10.69
N VAL A 78 18.97 0.57 -10.27
CA VAL A 78 20.02 1.59 -10.40
C VAL A 78 20.28 1.71 -11.90
N ASP A 79 20.05 2.90 -12.46
CA ASP A 79 20.38 3.22 -13.86
C ASP A 79 21.88 2.97 -14.16
#